data_AF-A0A843F1H8-F1
#
_entry.id   AF-A0A843F1H8-F1
#
_cell.length_a   1.000
_cell.length_b   1.000
_cell.length_c   1.000
_cell.angle_alpha   90.00
_cell.angle_beta   90.00
_cell.angle_gamma   90.00
#
_symmetry.space_group_name_H-M   'P 1'
#
loop_
_entity.id
_entity.type
_entity.pdbx_description
1 polymer ?
#
loop_
_entity_poly.entity_id
_entity_poly.type
_entity_poly.pdbx_seq_one_letter_code
_entity_poly.pdbx_strand_id
1 'polypeptide(L)'
;MSEITNDKFIDFLNTFNDREYRNNKFYDTITEISRKKSGNQDALIENDFRMYSLDDIAKGSDVLSLNLPKTTDALFYRENPDGTLSLFFIVFKFHNLDDPDAEDLLTNLVNEMYSEPKKLKCVCKYKKDLNKIRKYYGDSVKHTLILKPIESIKIVIPKLYKEYDSDVDEKEIEEYLDCVEKNLYVFVSTYTENGKYNRHKERMESMSTGLENHFERLKSGNIIDNYEICPRSFFDDFLENEILS
;
A
#
# COMPACT_ATOMS: atom_id res chain seq x y z
N MET A 1 26.68 6.01 16.85
CA MET A 1 25.38 5.81 16.21
C MET A 1 24.66 4.83 17.10
N SER A 2 23.49 5.19 17.63
CA SER A 2 22.66 4.24 18.37
C SER A 2 22.23 3.14 17.41
N GLU A 3 22.35 1.88 17.82
CA GLU A 3 21.69 0.78 17.12
C GLU A 3 20.19 1.06 17.19
N ILE A 4 19.61 1.39 16.04
CA ILE A 4 18.17 1.54 15.89
C ILE A 4 17.60 0.13 15.98
N THR A 5 17.05 -0.23 17.14
CA THR A 5 16.38 -1.52 17.37
C THR A 5 14.94 -1.45 16.87
N ASN A 6 14.50 -2.44 16.10
CA ASN A 6 13.12 -2.47 15.56
C ASN A 6 12.04 -2.60 16.65
N ASP A 7 12.41 -2.91 17.90
CA ASP A 7 11.52 -3.13 19.04
C ASP A 7 10.43 -2.05 19.19
N LYS A 8 10.81 -0.77 19.22
CA LYS A 8 9.85 0.32 19.37
C LYS A 8 8.86 0.40 18.21
N PHE A 9 9.32 0.12 17.00
CA PHE A 9 8.49 0.17 15.80
C PHE A 9 7.55 -1.04 15.74
N ILE A 10 8.02 -2.22 16.19
CA ILE A 10 7.20 -3.42 16.36
C ILE A 10 6.13 -3.19 17.43
N ASP A 11 6.48 -2.59 18.58
CA ASP A 11 5.53 -2.22 19.62
C ASP A 11 4.44 -1.28 19.07
N PHE A 12 4.83 -0.29 18.27
CA PHE A 12 3.91 0.57 17.55
C PHE A 12 2.92 -0.21 16.69
N LEU A 13 3.41 -1.11 15.82
CA LEU A 13 2.55 -1.90 14.93
C LEU A 13 1.60 -2.81 15.73
N ASN A 14 2.10 -3.39 16.83
CA ASN A 14 1.32 -4.23 17.72
C ASN A 14 0.17 -3.48 18.41
N THR A 15 0.25 -2.16 18.57
CA THR A 15 -0.84 -1.37 19.16
C THR A 15 -2.15 -1.42 18.36
N PHE A 16 -2.10 -1.85 17.09
CA PHE A 16 -3.27 -1.96 16.23
C PHE A 16 -4.15 -3.19 16.52
N ASN A 17 -3.62 -4.22 17.19
CA ASN A 17 -4.32 -5.50 17.40
C ASN A 17 -5.67 -5.36 18.12
N ASP A 18 -5.77 -4.43 19.08
CA ASP A 18 -6.94 -4.27 19.94
C ASP A 18 -7.77 -3.01 19.64
N ARG A 19 -7.47 -2.31 18.53
CA ARG A 19 -8.13 -1.03 18.17
C ARG A 19 -9.19 -1.22 17.08
N GLU A 20 -10.17 -0.31 17.06
CA GLU A 20 -11.25 -0.30 16.08
C GLU A 20 -11.74 1.11 15.70
N TYR A 21 -12.36 1.23 14.52
CA TYR A 21 -13.04 2.42 14.04
C TYR A 21 -14.46 2.10 13.55
N ARG A 22 -15.47 2.72 14.16
CA ARG A 22 -16.90 2.48 13.86
C ARG A 22 -17.25 0.98 13.84
N ASN A 23 -16.82 0.26 14.86
CA ASN A 23 -16.98 -1.20 15.02
C ASN A 23 -16.22 -2.05 13.97
N ASN A 24 -15.31 -1.46 13.18
CA ASN A 24 -14.40 -2.20 12.31
C ASN A 24 -13.05 -2.35 13.02
N LYS A 25 -12.62 -3.58 13.25
CA LYS A 25 -11.30 -3.85 13.82
C LYS A 25 -10.20 -3.40 12.87
N PHE A 26 -9.12 -2.86 13.43
CA PHE A 26 -7.91 -2.56 12.68
C PHE A 26 -7.18 -3.82 12.27
N TYR A 27 -7.25 -4.88 13.06
CA TYR A 27 -6.71 -6.20 12.72
C TYR A 27 -7.85 -7.18 12.44
N ASP A 28 -7.93 -7.67 11.20
CA ASP A 28 -9.09 -8.42 10.70
C ASP A 28 -8.67 -9.46 9.66
N THR A 29 -9.57 -10.38 9.29
CA THR A 29 -9.26 -11.37 8.26
C THR A 29 -9.14 -10.72 6.88
N ILE A 30 -8.34 -11.33 6.01
CA ILE A 30 -8.23 -10.89 4.62
C ILE A 30 -9.60 -10.87 3.96
N THR A 31 -10.46 -11.85 4.23
CA THR A 31 -11.85 -11.86 3.74
C THR A 31 -12.58 -10.56 4.07
N GLU A 32 -12.54 -10.10 5.33
CA GLU A 32 -13.23 -8.88 5.74
C GLU A 32 -12.59 -7.62 5.16
N ILE A 33 -11.26 -7.51 5.19
CA ILE A 33 -10.54 -6.36 4.62
C ILE A 33 -10.82 -6.22 3.13
N SER A 34 -10.80 -7.36 2.42
CA SER A 34 -11.00 -7.47 0.99
C SER A 34 -12.46 -7.17 0.59
N ARG A 35 -13.43 -7.64 1.39
CA ARG A 35 -14.86 -7.34 1.23
C ARG A 35 -15.19 -5.85 1.36
N LYS A 36 -14.51 -5.12 2.26
CA LYS A 36 -14.70 -3.67 2.38
C LYS A 36 -14.36 -2.92 1.08
N LYS A 37 -13.53 -3.49 0.19
CA LYS A 37 -13.18 -2.90 -1.12
C LYS A 37 -14.22 -3.15 -2.21
N SER A 38 -15.09 -4.13 -2.04
CA SER A 38 -16.22 -4.40 -2.95
C SER A 38 -17.52 -3.71 -2.54
N GLY A 39 -17.47 -2.84 -1.52
CA GLY A 39 -18.68 -2.21 -0.97
C GLY A 39 -19.56 -3.20 -0.22
N ASN A 40 -18.96 -4.20 0.44
CA ASN A 40 -19.63 -5.22 1.24
C ASN A 40 -20.55 -6.18 0.46
N GLN A 41 -20.25 -6.42 -0.81
CA GLN A 41 -20.95 -7.42 -1.62
C GLN A 41 -20.26 -8.78 -1.47
N ASP A 42 -19.19 -9.01 -2.24
CA ASP A 42 -18.41 -10.24 -2.23
C ASP A 42 -16.95 -9.95 -1.89
N ALA A 43 -16.29 -10.82 -1.13
CA ALA A 43 -14.87 -10.65 -0.80
C ALA A 43 -14.00 -10.86 -2.04
N LEU A 44 -13.07 -9.93 -2.29
CA LEU A 44 -12.11 -10.00 -3.39
C LEU A 44 -11.14 -11.16 -3.24
N ILE A 45 -10.92 -11.61 -2.00
CA ILE A 45 -10.13 -12.77 -1.60
C ILE A 45 -10.85 -13.36 -0.39
N GLU A 46 -11.01 -14.68 -0.35
CA GLU A 46 -11.56 -15.39 0.81
C GLU A 46 -10.41 -16.12 1.49
N ASN A 47 -9.97 -15.60 2.63
CA ASN A 47 -8.91 -16.16 3.45
C ASN A 47 -9.03 -15.65 4.90
N ASP A 48 -8.83 -16.53 5.88
CA ASP A 48 -8.98 -16.23 7.31
C ASP A 48 -7.71 -15.72 7.99
N PHE A 49 -6.59 -15.67 7.27
CA PHE A 49 -5.36 -15.04 7.74
C PHE A 49 -5.64 -13.57 8.09
N ARG A 50 -5.05 -13.10 9.19
CA ARG A 50 -5.35 -11.78 9.75
C ARG A 50 -4.23 -10.80 9.45
N MET A 51 -4.64 -9.60 9.05
CA MET A 51 -3.73 -8.49 8.73
C MET A 51 -4.30 -7.17 9.22
N TYR A 52 -3.47 -6.13 9.21
CA TYR A 52 -3.89 -4.77 9.57
C TYR A 52 -4.60 -4.10 8.41
N SER A 53 -5.82 -3.60 8.61
CA SER A 53 -6.50 -2.72 7.67
C SER A 53 -5.97 -1.30 7.79
N LEU A 54 -5.02 -0.92 6.93
CA LEU A 54 -4.39 0.40 6.98
C LEU A 54 -5.40 1.53 6.72
N ASP A 55 -6.43 1.26 5.92
CA ASP A 55 -7.54 2.19 5.65
C ASP A 55 -8.36 2.48 6.91
N ASP A 56 -8.65 1.47 7.72
CA ASP A 56 -9.43 1.66 8.95
C ASP A 56 -8.57 2.28 10.05
N ILE A 57 -7.29 1.92 10.14
CA ILE A 57 -6.31 2.59 11.01
C ILE A 57 -6.23 4.08 10.68
N ALA A 58 -6.08 4.44 9.40
CA ALA A 58 -6.01 5.84 8.98
C ALA A 58 -7.31 6.61 9.26
N LYS A 59 -8.48 5.96 9.19
CA LYS A 59 -9.76 6.59 9.54
C LYS A 59 -9.93 6.81 11.05
N GLY A 60 -9.39 5.91 11.86
CA GLY A 60 -9.44 6.03 13.32
C GLY A 60 -8.33 6.89 13.94
N SER A 61 -7.37 7.36 13.15
CA SER A 61 -6.29 8.26 13.59
C SER A 61 -6.78 9.69 13.79
N ASP A 62 -6.33 10.32 14.88
CA ASP A 62 -6.65 11.71 15.18
C ASP A 62 -6.01 12.69 14.18
N VAL A 63 -4.86 12.32 13.61
CA VAL A 63 -4.11 13.19 12.67
C VAL A 63 -4.44 12.96 11.20
N LEU A 64 -5.03 11.81 10.84
CA LEU A 64 -5.36 11.46 9.45
C LEU A 64 -6.86 11.55 9.12
N SER A 65 -7.75 11.40 10.11
CA SER A 65 -9.21 11.30 9.90
C SER A 65 -9.82 12.45 9.10
N LEU A 66 -9.29 13.66 9.21
CA LEU A 66 -9.78 14.85 8.49
C LEU A 66 -9.29 14.97 7.04
N ASN A 67 -8.20 14.28 6.69
CA ASN A 67 -7.65 14.32 5.33
C ASN A 67 -7.07 12.95 4.98
N LEU A 68 -7.98 12.02 4.69
CA LEU A 68 -7.64 10.62 4.48
C LEU A 68 -6.69 10.46 3.29
N PRO A 69 -5.50 9.87 3.50
CA PRO A 69 -4.65 9.41 2.43
C PRO A 69 -5.25 8.20 1.72
N LYS A 70 -4.80 7.95 0.49
CA LYS A 70 -4.98 6.70 -0.24
C LYS A 70 -4.05 5.67 0.41
N THR A 71 -4.59 4.72 1.15
CA THR A 71 -3.78 3.69 1.81
C THR A 71 -3.87 2.35 1.08
N THR A 72 -2.82 1.55 1.20
CA THR A 72 -2.86 0.13 0.86
C THR A 72 -3.96 -0.57 1.65
N ASP A 73 -4.48 -1.66 1.12
CA ASP A 73 -5.69 -2.27 1.70
C ASP A 73 -5.40 -3.02 2.99
N ALA A 74 -4.26 -3.73 3.01
CA ALA A 74 -3.75 -4.41 4.19
C ALA A 74 -2.25 -4.15 4.38
N LEU A 75 -1.82 -4.28 5.64
CA LEU A 75 -0.43 -4.28 6.07
C LEU A 75 -0.18 -5.54 6.91
N PHE A 76 0.95 -6.18 6.68
CA PHE A 76 1.50 -7.21 7.55
C PHE A 76 2.99 -6.95 7.78
N TYR A 77 3.57 -7.50 8.85
CA TYR A 77 5.00 -7.44 9.07
C TYR A 77 5.52 -8.74 9.67
N ARG A 78 6.79 -9.04 9.41
CA ARG A 78 7.53 -10.12 10.10
C ARG A 78 8.97 -9.69 10.36
N GLU A 79 9.53 -10.22 11.43
CA GLU A 79 10.97 -10.20 11.67
C GLU A 79 11.60 -11.42 10.99
N ASN A 80 12.58 -11.18 10.13
CA ASN A 80 13.30 -12.21 9.39
C ASN A 80 14.38 -12.87 10.28
N PRO A 81 14.86 -14.07 9.92
CA PRO A 81 15.90 -14.77 10.69
C PRO A 81 17.21 -14.00 10.88
N ASP A 82 17.50 -13.03 10.00
CA ASP A 82 18.68 -12.17 10.07
C ASP A 82 18.48 -10.90 10.93
N GLY A 83 17.31 -10.76 11.57
CA GLY A 83 16.93 -9.63 12.42
C GLY A 83 16.40 -8.42 11.65
N THR A 84 16.28 -8.50 10.33
CA THR A 84 15.64 -7.45 9.52
C THR A 84 14.12 -7.53 9.65
N LEU A 85 13.43 -6.38 9.56
CA LEU A 85 11.98 -6.31 9.57
C LEU A 85 11.49 -6.13 8.13
N SER A 86 10.51 -6.94 7.71
CA SER A 86 9.83 -6.79 6.43
C SER A 86 8.39 -6.32 6.64
N LEU A 87 7.97 -5.30 5.91
CA LEU A 87 6.59 -4.84 5.79
C LEU A 87 6.01 -5.26 4.46
N PHE A 88 4.82 -5.86 4.51
CA PHE A 88 4.07 -6.30 3.34
C PHE A 88 2.85 -5.42 3.18
N PHE A 89 2.89 -4.55 2.17
CA PHE A 89 1.80 -3.68 1.77
C PHE A 89 0.98 -4.37 0.68
N ILE A 90 -0.29 -4.62 0.95
CA ILE A 90 -1.14 -5.42 0.07
C ILE A 90 -2.27 -4.56 -0.49
N VAL A 91 -2.51 -4.65 -1.79
CA VAL A 91 -3.57 -3.92 -2.49
C VAL A 91 -4.49 -4.91 -3.21
N PHE A 92 -5.79 -4.82 -2.95
CA PHE A 92 -6.83 -5.58 -3.63
C PHE A 92 -7.52 -4.71 -4.68
N LYS A 93 -7.58 -5.14 -5.94
CA LYS A 93 -8.24 -4.40 -7.02
C LYS A 93 -9.19 -5.23 -7.86
N PHE A 94 -10.28 -4.57 -8.25
CA PHE A 94 -11.20 -5.01 -9.30
C PHE A 94 -10.91 -4.25 -10.59
N HIS A 95 -10.46 -4.91 -11.65
CA HIS A 95 -10.54 -4.31 -12.99
C HIS A 95 -10.18 -5.29 -14.12
N ASN A 96 -10.65 -4.97 -15.33
CA ASN A 96 -10.00 -5.37 -16.57
C ASN A 96 -9.04 -4.24 -16.96
N LEU A 97 -7.74 -4.41 -16.77
CA LEU A 97 -6.74 -3.32 -16.84
C LEU A 97 -6.39 -2.87 -18.27
N ASP A 98 -7.15 -3.33 -19.27
CA ASP A 98 -6.90 -3.21 -20.72
C ASP A 98 -7.17 -1.82 -21.35
N ASP A 99 -7.38 -0.74 -20.59
CA ASP A 99 -7.72 0.57 -21.16
C ASP A 99 -6.45 1.36 -21.63
N PRO A 100 -6.26 1.62 -22.94
CA PRO A 100 -5.03 2.20 -23.52
C PRO A 100 -4.79 3.69 -23.20
N ASP A 101 -5.81 4.49 -22.89
CA ASP A 101 -5.70 5.96 -22.86
C ASP A 101 -4.93 6.54 -21.65
N ALA A 102 -4.39 5.69 -20.76
CA ALA A 102 -3.65 6.12 -19.57
C ALA A 102 -2.12 6.17 -19.76
N GLU A 103 -1.60 5.64 -20.86
CA GLU A 103 -0.17 5.39 -21.08
C GLU A 103 0.65 6.67 -21.29
N ASP A 104 0.14 7.61 -22.10
CA ASP A 104 0.86 8.83 -22.49
C ASP A 104 0.95 9.89 -21.37
N LEU A 105 -0.05 9.93 -20.48
CA LEU A 105 -0.13 10.95 -19.42
C LEU A 105 0.65 10.57 -18.15
N LEU A 106 0.79 9.27 -17.85
CA LEU A 106 1.60 8.77 -16.73
C LEU A 106 3.09 8.98 -16.95
N THR A 107 3.51 8.75 -18.20
CA THR A 107 4.89 8.92 -18.64
C THR A 107 5.33 10.37 -18.46
N ASN A 108 4.50 11.34 -18.84
CA ASN A 108 4.81 12.77 -18.69
C ASN A 108 4.89 13.21 -17.21
N LEU A 109 3.98 12.75 -16.34
CA LEU A 109 3.95 13.12 -14.92
C LEU A 109 5.16 12.59 -14.15
N VAL A 110 5.53 11.34 -14.39
CA VAL A 110 6.68 10.74 -13.72
C VAL A 110 7.99 11.29 -14.28
N ASN A 111 8.05 11.59 -15.58
CA ASN A 111 9.20 12.30 -16.14
C ASN A 111 9.36 13.70 -15.53
N GLU A 112 8.27 14.44 -15.24
CA GLU A 112 8.34 15.71 -14.51
C GLU A 112 8.83 15.54 -13.06
N MET A 113 8.34 14.52 -12.32
CA MET A 113 8.74 14.26 -10.94
C MET A 113 10.23 13.92 -10.78
N TYR A 114 10.83 13.24 -11.77
CA TYR A 114 12.21 12.77 -11.73
C TYR A 114 13.19 13.62 -12.58
N SER A 115 12.70 14.62 -13.32
CA SER A 115 13.55 15.57 -14.06
C SER A 115 14.42 16.47 -13.18
N GLU A 116 14.17 16.51 -11.87
CA GLU A 116 15.03 17.15 -10.88
C GLU A 116 15.42 16.19 -9.73
N PRO A 117 16.43 15.32 -9.93
CA PRO A 117 16.86 14.32 -8.94
C PRO A 117 17.30 14.89 -7.58
N LYS A 118 17.55 16.20 -7.50
CA LYS A 118 18.12 16.87 -6.32
C LYS A 118 17.09 17.47 -5.35
N LYS A 119 15.78 17.30 -5.57
CA LYS A 119 14.74 17.91 -4.71
C LYS A 119 13.98 16.94 -3.79
N LEU A 120 14.18 15.63 -3.88
CA LEU A 120 13.56 14.65 -2.98
C LEU A 120 14.30 14.53 -1.63
N LYS A 121 14.64 15.67 -1.02
CA LYS A 121 14.90 15.76 0.42
C LYS A 121 13.67 16.41 1.07
N CYS A 122 13.01 15.63 1.94
CA CYS A 122 11.91 16.00 2.82
C CYS A 122 10.52 16.14 2.13
N VAL A 123 9.63 15.19 2.47
CA VAL A 123 8.26 15.03 1.93
C VAL A 123 7.30 16.15 2.40
N CYS A 124 7.70 16.98 3.36
CA CYS A 124 6.88 18.07 3.91
C CYS A 124 6.48 19.17 2.89
N LYS A 125 7.08 19.20 1.69
CA LYS A 125 6.84 20.26 0.67
C LYS A 125 5.75 19.97 -0.38
N TYR A 126 5.21 18.75 -0.48
CA TYR A 126 4.39 18.31 -1.62
C TYR A 126 2.86 18.36 -1.43
N LYS A 127 2.35 18.97 -0.35
CA LYS A 127 0.89 19.08 -0.11
C LYS A 127 0.13 19.71 -1.29
N LYS A 128 0.77 20.64 -2.03
CA LYS A 128 0.17 21.25 -3.24
C LYS A 128 0.18 20.31 -4.45
N ASP A 129 1.20 19.47 -4.59
CA ASP A 129 1.33 18.57 -5.74
C ASP A 129 0.45 17.33 -5.57
N LEU A 130 0.32 16.79 -4.35
CA LEU A 130 -0.69 15.77 -4.02
C LEU A 130 -2.12 16.26 -4.23
N ASN A 131 -2.42 17.51 -3.89
CA ASN A 131 -3.75 18.08 -4.14
C ASN A 131 -4.01 18.36 -5.63
N LYS A 132 -2.99 18.71 -6.43
CA LYS A 132 -3.12 18.79 -7.89
C LYS A 132 -3.42 17.41 -8.48
N ILE A 133 -2.68 16.40 -8.03
CA ILE A 133 -2.86 15.00 -8.42
C ILE A 133 -4.31 14.55 -8.10
N ARG A 134 -4.80 14.75 -6.86
CA ARG A 134 -6.20 14.45 -6.49
C ARG A 134 -7.24 15.22 -7.32
N LYS A 135 -6.96 16.48 -7.67
CA LYS A 135 -7.87 17.36 -8.44
C LYS A 135 -7.94 17.01 -9.93
N TYR A 136 -6.84 16.52 -10.51
CA TYR A 136 -6.75 16.26 -11.95
C TYR A 136 -7.24 14.86 -12.37
N TYR A 137 -7.17 13.86 -11.50
CA TYR A 137 -7.27 12.45 -11.93
C TYR A 137 -8.52 11.68 -11.48
N GLY A 138 -9.40 12.26 -10.66
CA GLY A 138 -10.58 11.56 -10.13
C GLY A 138 -10.24 10.22 -9.43
N ASP A 139 -11.27 9.47 -9.03
CA ASP A 139 -11.10 8.14 -8.39
C ASP A 139 -10.78 7.02 -9.41
N SER A 140 -9.86 7.25 -10.35
CA SER A 140 -9.44 6.20 -11.28
C SER A 140 -8.59 5.13 -10.59
N VAL A 141 -8.72 3.87 -11.04
CA VAL A 141 -8.04 2.69 -10.46
C VAL A 141 -6.52 2.84 -10.54
N LYS A 142 -6.00 3.30 -11.69
CA LYS A 142 -4.57 3.52 -11.95
C LYS A 142 -3.98 4.57 -11.01
N HIS A 143 -4.68 5.69 -10.81
CA HIS A 143 -4.28 6.74 -9.87
C HIS A 143 -4.20 6.23 -8.43
N THR A 144 -5.18 5.41 -8.04
CA THR A 144 -5.18 4.82 -6.71
C THR A 144 -4.01 3.86 -6.53
N LEU A 145 -3.68 3.04 -7.53
CA LEU A 145 -2.53 2.13 -7.48
C LEU A 145 -1.19 2.87 -7.36
N ILE A 146 -1.07 4.04 -7.98
CA ILE A 146 0.13 4.87 -7.92
C ILE A 146 0.31 5.51 -6.54
N LEU A 147 -0.76 6.06 -5.97
CA LEU A 147 -0.68 6.81 -4.72
C LEU A 147 -0.58 5.92 -3.49
N LYS A 148 -1.25 4.77 -3.49
CA LYS A 148 -1.34 3.89 -2.33
C LYS A 148 0.00 3.53 -1.69
N PRO A 149 1.02 3.01 -2.42
CA PRO A 149 2.30 2.67 -1.80
C PRO A 149 3.02 3.92 -1.27
N ILE A 150 3.00 5.02 -2.02
CA ILE A 150 3.66 6.27 -1.64
C ILE A 150 3.02 6.86 -0.38
N GLU A 151 1.71 7.07 -0.39
CA GLU A 151 1.01 7.67 0.74
C GLU A 151 1.02 6.72 1.97
N SER A 152 0.98 5.40 1.79
CA SER A 152 1.13 4.45 2.90
C SER A 152 2.50 4.59 3.58
N ILE A 153 3.58 4.51 2.82
CA ILE A 153 4.95 4.42 3.36
C ILE A 153 5.45 5.79 3.82
N LYS A 154 5.23 6.84 3.02
CA LYS A 154 5.83 8.16 3.26
C LYS A 154 4.92 9.15 3.99
N ILE A 155 3.65 8.81 4.23
CA ILE A 155 2.70 9.69 4.91
C ILE A 155 1.99 8.99 6.07
N VAL A 156 1.34 7.86 5.81
CA VAL A 156 0.49 7.18 6.80
C VAL A 156 1.34 6.65 7.94
N ILE A 157 2.30 5.76 7.65
CA ILE A 157 3.13 5.13 8.67
C ILE A 157 3.87 6.18 9.52
N PRO A 158 4.55 7.19 8.96
CA PRO A 158 5.20 8.22 9.76
C PRO A 158 4.26 9.00 10.67
N LYS A 159 3.07 9.35 10.19
CA LYS A 159 2.10 10.10 10.99
C LYS A 159 1.51 9.26 12.11
N LEU A 160 1.20 7.99 11.85
CA LEU A 160 0.72 7.06 12.86
C LEU A 160 1.80 6.81 13.92
N TYR A 161 3.07 6.67 13.51
CA TYR A 161 4.15 6.48 14.46
C TYR A 161 4.40 7.72 15.33
N LYS A 162 4.29 8.93 14.75
CA LYS A 162 4.35 10.20 15.50
C LYS A 162 3.14 10.44 16.41
N GLU A 163 1.98 9.86 16.09
CA GLU A 163 0.81 9.84 16.98
C GLU A 163 1.02 8.86 18.15
N TYR A 164 1.76 7.77 17.93
CA TYR A 164 2.15 6.82 18.97
C TYR A 164 3.26 7.34 19.89
N ASP A 165 4.32 7.92 19.32
CA ASP A 165 5.44 8.53 20.04
C ASP A 165 5.58 9.99 19.58
N SER A 166 5.13 10.94 20.43
CA SER A 166 5.17 12.36 20.08
C SER A 166 6.57 12.98 20.11
N ASP A 167 7.52 12.31 20.77
CA ASP A 167 8.88 12.81 20.98
C ASP A 167 9.84 12.34 19.88
N VAL A 168 9.41 11.41 19.03
CA VAL A 168 10.22 10.89 17.92
C VAL A 168 10.48 11.97 16.86
N ASP A 169 11.74 12.09 16.43
CA ASP A 169 12.12 12.97 15.34
C ASP A 169 11.71 12.35 13.99
N GLU A 170 11.24 13.18 13.05
CA GLU A 170 10.89 12.75 11.69
C GLU A 170 12.08 12.06 11.00
N LYS A 171 13.31 12.52 11.27
CA LYS A 171 14.53 11.89 10.75
C LYS A 171 14.74 10.48 11.29
N GLU A 172 14.37 10.22 12.54
CA GLU A 172 14.46 8.90 13.14
C GLU A 172 13.47 7.95 12.47
N ILE A 173 12.24 8.41 12.22
CA ILE A 173 11.23 7.62 11.46
C ILE A 173 11.73 7.30 10.04
N GLU A 174 12.33 8.28 9.36
CA GLU A 174 12.91 8.06 8.02
C GLU A 174 14.02 7.00 8.07
N GLU A 175 14.92 7.06 9.07
CA GLU A 175 15.98 6.06 9.27
C GLU A 175 15.41 4.66 9.56
N TYR A 176 14.36 4.53 10.40
CA TYR A 176 13.65 3.26 10.59
C TYR A 176 13.11 2.73 9.27
N LEU A 177 12.36 3.54 8.53
CA LEU A 177 11.76 3.11 7.27
C LEU A 177 12.80 2.76 6.21
N ASP A 178 13.99 3.35 6.24
CA ASP A 178 15.10 3.00 5.34
C ASP A 178 15.77 1.68 5.72
N CYS A 179 15.70 1.24 6.99
CA CYS A 179 16.23 -0.04 7.47
C CYS A 179 15.25 -1.22 7.38
N VAL A 180 14.01 -0.96 7.00
CA VAL A 180 12.93 -1.96 6.89
C VAL A 180 12.71 -2.31 5.43
N GLU A 181 12.62 -3.61 5.13
CA GLU A 181 12.27 -4.08 3.80
C GLU A 181 10.78 -3.80 3.52
N LYS A 182 10.48 -3.16 2.40
CA LYS A 182 9.12 -2.76 2.01
C LYS A 182 8.71 -3.54 0.77
N ASN A 183 7.83 -4.52 0.94
CA ASN A 183 7.32 -5.38 -0.11
C ASN A 183 5.90 -4.96 -0.50
N LEU A 184 5.62 -4.76 -1.79
CA LEU A 184 4.31 -4.37 -2.31
C LEU A 184 3.67 -5.48 -3.13
N TYR A 185 2.51 -5.97 -2.72
CA TYR A 185 1.75 -6.96 -3.47
C TYR A 185 0.43 -6.37 -3.97
N VAL A 186 0.15 -6.54 -5.27
CA VAL A 186 -1.09 -6.11 -5.88
C VAL A 186 -1.84 -7.33 -6.40
N PHE A 187 -2.94 -7.67 -5.75
CA PHE A 187 -3.82 -8.76 -6.17
C PHE A 187 -4.98 -8.20 -6.99
N VAL A 188 -5.08 -8.69 -8.22
CA VAL A 188 -6.07 -8.25 -9.20
C VAL A 188 -7.12 -9.32 -9.41
N SER A 189 -8.40 -8.93 -9.38
CA SER A 189 -9.53 -9.73 -9.83
C SER A 189 -10.15 -9.10 -11.08
N THR A 190 -10.41 -9.92 -12.10
CA THR A 190 -11.12 -9.48 -13.31
C THR A 190 -12.64 -9.51 -13.08
N TYR A 191 -13.35 -8.49 -13.58
CA TYR A 191 -14.78 -8.59 -13.88
C TYR A 191 -14.91 -8.94 -15.36
N THR A 192 -15.70 -9.96 -15.70
CA THR A 192 -16.17 -10.10 -17.09
C THR A 192 -17.32 -9.13 -17.34
N GLU A 193 -17.54 -8.75 -18.60
CA GLU A 193 -18.37 -7.63 -19.15
C GLU A 193 -19.78 -7.37 -18.57
N ASN A 194 -20.24 -8.09 -17.54
CA ASN A 194 -21.54 -7.89 -16.88
C ASN A 194 -21.46 -7.85 -15.34
N GLY A 195 -20.32 -7.45 -14.77
CA GLY A 195 -20.15 -7.34 -13.32
C GLY A 195 -20.21 -8.67 -12.56
N LYS A 196 -20.10 -9.79 -13.28
CA LYS A 196 -20.07 -11.14 -12.69
C LYS A 196 -18.65 -11.70 -12.75
N TYR A 197 -18.20 -12.19 -11.60
CA TYR A 197 -16.94 -12.92 -11.46
C TYR A 197 -16.96 -14.19 -12.33
N ASN A 198 -15.92 -14.38 -13.15
CA ASN A 198 -15.77 -15.57 -13.98
C ASN A 198 -14.50 -16.33 -13.57
N ARG A 199 -14.68 -17.44 -12.83
CA ARG A 199 -13.60 -18.32 -12.37
C ARG A 199 -12.72 -18.90 -13.49
N HIS A 200 -13.17 -18.86 -14.74
CA HIS A 200 -12.51 -19.54 -15.87
C HIS A 200 -11.72 -18.61 -16.81
N LYS A 201 -11.67 -17.30 -16.53
CA LYS A 201 -11.00 -16.30 -17.40
C LYS A 201 -10.21 -15.25 -16.60
N GLU A 202 -9.32 -15.68 -15.71
CA GLU A 202 -8.20 -14.82 -15.28
C GLU A 202 -7.17 -14.80 -16.42
N ARG A 203 -7.32 -13.84 -17.33
CA ARG A 203 -6.33 -13.58 -18.38
C ARG A 203 -5.46 -12.42 -17.91
N MET A 204 -4.22 -12.71 -17.54
CA MET A 204 -3.16 -11.70 -17.56
C MET A 204 -2.80 -11.45 -19.03
N GLU A 205 -3.66 -10.73 -19.77
CA GLU A 205 -3.19 -10.14 -21.02
C GLU A 205 -2.35 -8.92 -20.64
N SER A 206 -1.04 -9.11 -20.87
CA SER A 206 0.09 -8.21 -20.63
C SER A 206 -0.24 -6.74 -20.32
N MET A 207 -0.26 -6.41 -19.03
CA MET A 207 -0.08 -5.06 -18.50
C MET A 207 1.39 -4.57 -18.55
N SER A 208 2.24 -5.26 -19.32
CA SER A 208 3.66 -5.50 -19.01
C SER A 208 4.62 -4.34 -19.31
N THR A 209 4.20 -3.08 -19.16
CA THR A 209 5.15 -1.96 -19.18
C THR A 209 4.74 -0.84 -18.23
N GLY A 210 3.51 -0.31 -18.29
CA GLY A 210 3.19 0.96 -17.60
C GLY A 210 3.21 0.94 -16.07
N LEU A 211 2.47 0.00 -15.46
CA LEU A 211 2.38 -0.13 -14.00
C LEU A 211 3.67 -0.74 -13.42
N GLU A 212 4.25 -1.71 -14.12
CA GLU A 212 5.58 -2.26 -13.82
C GLU A 212 6.63 -1.15 -13.86
N ASN A 213 6.68 -0.32 -14.92
CA ASN A 213 7.58 0.84 -14.97
C ASN A 213 7.36 1.81 -13.80
N HIS A 214 6.11 1.99 -13.34
CA HIS A 214 5.86 2.80 -12.16
C HIS A 214 6.45 2.16 -10.90
N PHE A 215 6.23 0.86 -10.67
CA PHE A 215 6.77 0.17 -9.51
C PHE A 215 8.29 -0.03 -9.56
N GLU A 216 8.87 -0.25 -10.75
CA GLU A 216 10.32 -0.18 -10.98
C GLU A 216 10.90 1.19 -10.61
N ARG A 217 10.16 2.27 -10.87
CA ARG A 217 10.57 3.62 -10.46
C ARG A 217 10.42 3.86 -8.97
N LEU A 218 9.42 3.25 -8.32
CA LEU A 218 9.32 3.26 -6.85
C LEU A 218 10.48 2.49 -6.22
N LYS A 219 10.84 1.35 -6.81
CA LYS A 219 12.01 0.54 -6.41
C LYS A 219 13.32 1.31 -6.60
N SER A 220 13.52 1.90 -7.78
CA SER A 220 14.67 2.76 -8.08
C SER A 220 14.75 4.01 -7.18
N GLY A 221 13.61 4.47 -6.66
CA GLY A 221 13.49 5.59 -5.74
C GLY A 221 13.55 5.21 -4.26
N ASN A 222 13.85 3.94 -3.93
CA ASN A 222 13.88 3.40 -2.56
C ASN A 222 12.59 3.65 -1.77
N ILE A 223 11.43 3.68 -2.45
CA ILE A 223 10.12 3.77 -1.80
C ILE A 223 9.65 2.38 -1.37
N ILE A 224 9.86 1.39 -2.22
CA ILE A 224 9.64 -0.04 -1.98
C ILE A 224 10.92 -0.78 -2.38
N ASP A 225 11.13 -1.99 -1.86
CA ASP A 225 12.28 -2.82 -2.19
C ASP A 225 11.89 -3.88 -3.23
N ASN A 226 10.70 -4.47 -3.06
CA ASN A 226 10.15 -5.46 -3.99
C ASN A 226 8.68 -5.17 -4.29
N TYR A 227 8.24 -5.64 -5.45
CA TYR A 227 6.83 -5.66 -5.79
C TYR A 227 6.45 -6.89 -6.60
N GLU A 228 5.19 -7.29 -6.49
CA GLU A 228 4.60 -8.31 -7.33
C GLU A 228 3.15 -7.94 -7.68
N ILE A 229 2.76 -8.22 -8.93
CA ILE A 229 1.39 -8.06 -9.41
C ILE A 229 0.86 -9.45 -9.73
N CYS A 230 -0.06 -9.94 -8.91
CA CYS A 230 -0.55 -11.31 -8.98
C CYS A 230 -2.06 -11.32 -9.29
N PRO A 231 -2.56 -12.36 -9.98
CA PRO A 231 -3.99 -12.62 -9.97
C PRO A 231 -4.46 -13.00 -8.55
N ARG A 232 -5.75 -12.83 -8.25
CA ARG A 232 -6.36 -13.25 -6.97
C ARG A 232 -5.97 -14.68 -6.61
N SER A 233 -5.99 -15.58 -7.58
CA SER A 233 -5.76 -17.03 -7.37
C SER A 233 -4.41 -17.36 -6.74
N PHE A 234 -3.42 -16.45 -6.83
CA PHE A 234 -2.08 -16.64 -6.26
C PHE A 234 -1.98 -16.21 -4.79
N PHE A 235 -3.07 -15.73 -4.18
CA PHE A 235 -2.99 -15.20 -2.81
C PHE A 235 -2.60 -16.24 -1.77
N ASP A 236 -3.14 -17.46 -1.87
CA ASP A 236 -2.81 -18.52 -0.91
C ASP A 236 -1.34 -18.96 -1.06
N ASP A 237 -0.85 -19.08 -2.30
CA ASP A 237 0.58 -19.34 -2.58
C ASP A 237 1.47 -18.22 -2.04
N PHE A 238 1.06 -16.95 -2.18
CA PHE A 238 1.76 -15.81 -1.58
C PHE A 238 1.84 -15.96 -0.06
N LEU A 239 0.73 -16.30 0.61
CA LEU A 239 0.75 -16.47 2.07
C LEU A 239 1.72 -17.56 2.50
N GLU A 240 1.69 -18.72 1.85
CA GLU A 240 2.56 -19.83 2.18
C GLU A 240 4.04 -19.52 1.95
N ASN A 241 4.37 -18.84 0.84
CA ASN A 241 5.76 -18.63 0.44
C ASN A 241 6.39 -17.36 1.00
N GLU A 242 5.62 -16.31 1.22
CA GLU A 242 6.15 -14.97 1.58
C GLU A 242 5.84 -14.58 3.02
N ILE A 243 4.74 -15.07 3.59
CA ILE A 243 4.26 -14.64 4.91
C ILE A 243 4.48 -15.70 5.99
N LEU A 244 4.25 -16.98 5.65
CA LEU A 244 4.30 -18.11 6.60
C LEU A 244 5.61 -18.91 6.54
N SER A 245 6.49 -18.60 5.59
CA SER A 245 7.83 -19.18 5.44
C SER A 245 8.82 -18.66 6.48
#